data_AF-A0A8N4F3Z4-F1
#
_entry.id   AF-A0A8N4F3Z4-F1
#
_cell.length_a   1.000
_cell.length_b   1.000
_cell.length_c   1.000
_cell.angle_alpha   90.00
_cell.angle_beta   90.00
_cell.angle_gamma   90.00
#
_symmetry.space_group_name_H-M   'P 1'
#
loop_
_entity.id
_entity.type
_entity.pdbx_description
1 polymer ?
#
loop_
_entity_poly.entity_id
_entity_poly.type
_entity_poly.pdbx_seq_one_letter_code
_entity_poly.pdbx_strand_id
1 'polypeptide(L)'
;MQLKDEVLRIEKDIMNAVVIAGAKNDCELRKILAEVSPKNFENLSKHLDAKDSEIATLRDEIRILSAHWKHKTNELESQLEKQRRTDQELKKRVLKLEFCLQEARNQTRKLQRMGVKRDDDIKELRDQLAMKQQDGSGCNDKQNFWESSGFKIIVSMSMLVLAVFAKR
;
A
#
# COMPACT_ATOMS: atom_id res chain seq x y z
N MET A 1 -58.08 2.52 -40.69
CA MET A 1 -58.68 3.86 -40.86
C MET A 1 -60.19 3.82 -40.69
N GLN A 2 -60.93 2.96 -41.40
CA GLN A 2 -62.40 2.89 -41.33
C GLN A 2 -63.02 2.95 -39.92
N LEU A 3 -62.56 2.13 -38.96
CA LEU A 3 -63.16 2.10 -37.61
C LEU A 3 -62.98 3.39 -36.81
N LYS A 4 -61.82 4.05 -36.87
CA LYS A 4 -61.54 5.30 -36.13
C LYS A 4 -62.43 6.43 -36.66
N ASP A 5 -62.54 6.50 -37.98
CA ASP A 5 -63.36 7.51 -38.66
C ASP A 5 -64.86 7.26 -38.40
N GLU A 6 -65.29 6.00 -38.36
CA GLU A 6 -66.66 5.58 -37.99
C GLU A 6 -67.00 5.99 -36.55
N VAL A 7 -66.10 5.74 -35.60
CA VAL A 7 -66.29 6.09 -34.18
C VAL A 7 -66.36 7.60 -33.98
N LEU A 8 -65.50 8.38 -34.65
CA LEU A 8 -65.54 9.84 -34.62
C LEU A 8 -66.83 10.41 -35.23
N ARG A 9 -67.38 9.74 -36.25
CA ARG A 9 -68.66 10.11 -36.86
C ARG A 9 -69.82 9.87 -35.87
N ILE A 10 -69.88 8.67 -35.29
CA ILE A 10 -70.91 8.30 -34.31
C ILE A 10 -70.84 9.20 -33.06
N GLU A 11 -69.63 9.55 -32.58
CA GLU A 11 -69.46 10.49 -31.47
C GLU A 11 -70.05 11.87 -31.77
N LYS A 12 -69.80 12.42 -32.97
CA LYS A 12 -70.38 13.70 -33.41
C LYS A 12 -71.91 13.62 -33.47
N ASP A 13 -72.45 12.53 -33.97
CA ASP A 13 -73.90 12.32 -34.07
C ASP A 13 -74.55 12.25 -32.68
N ILE A 14 -73.92 11.54 -31.73
CA ILE A 14 -74.35 11.48 -30.32
C ILE A 14 -74.27 12.86 -29.67
N MET A 15 -73.17 13.59 -29.87
CA MET A 15 -72.98 14.94 -29.32
C MET A 15 -74.05 15.90 -29.83
N ASN A 16 -74.36 15.86 -31.14
CA ASN A 16 -75.43 16.65 -31.74
C ASN A 16 -76.81 16.27 -31.19
N ALA A 17 -77.11 14.98 -31.04
CA ALA A 17 -78.37 14.52 -30.45
C ALA A 17 -78.53 15.00 -29.00
N VAL A 18 -77.46 14.98 -28.20
CA VAL A 18 -77.44 15.49 -26.82
C VAL A 18 -77.67 17.01 -26.77
N VAL A 19 -77.14 17.77 -27.73
CA VAL A 19 -77.39 19.21 -27.86
C VAL A 19 -78.85 19.50 -28.24
N ILE A 20 -79.39 18.78 -29.23
CA ILE A 20 -80.78 18.92 -29.69
C ILE A 20 -81.79 18.54 -28.59
N ALA A 21 -81.48 17.54 -27.78
CA ALA A 21 -82.29 17.14 -26.63
C ALA A 21 -82.35 18.18 -25.50
N GLY A 22 -81.70 19.33 -25.63
CA GLY A 22 -81.76 20.43 -24.66
C GLY A 22 -81.08 20.11 -23.33
N ALA A 23 -80.16 19.14 -23.30
CA ALA A 23 -79.47 18.76 -22.08
C ALA A 23 -78.63 19.95 -21.56
N LYS A 24 -78.91 20.34 -20.31
CA LYS A 24 -78.24 21.44 -19.58
C LYS A 24 -76.71 21.27 -19.65
N ASN A 25 -75.95 22.36 -19.71
CA ASN A 25 -74.49 22.32 -19.88
C ASN A 25 -73.74 21.50 -18.79
N ASP A 26 -74.36 21.29 -17.63
CA ASP A 26 -73.85 20.50 -16.50
C ASP A 26 -74.33 19.03 -16.49
N CYS A 27 -74.85 18.49 -17.60
CA CYS A 27 -75.30 17.10 -17.61
C CYS A 27 -74.13 16.11 -17.51
N GLU A 28 -74.27 15.12 -16.62
CA GLU A 28 -73.28 14.04 -16.43
C GLU A 28 -72.98 13.29 -17.75
N LEU A 29 -73.97 13.20 -18.65
CA LEU A 29 -73.79 12.64 -20.00
C LEU A 29 -72.76 13.40 -20.84
N ARG A 30 -72.68 14.73 -20.75
CA ARG A 30 -71.65 15.52 -21.46
C ARG A 30 -70.27 15.31 -20.86
N LYS A 31 -70.17 15.21 -19.54
CA LYS A 31 -68.90 14.93 -18.85
C LYS A 31 -68.36 13.57 -19.27
N ILE A 32 -69.20 12.54 -19.22
CA ILE A 32 -68.86 11.19 -19.69
C ILE A 32 -68.44 11.24 -21.16
N LEU A 33 -69.21 11.88 -22.05
CA LEU A 33 -68.89 11.96 -23.47
C LEU A 33 -67.52 12.65 -23.73
N ALA A 34 -67.17 13.65 -22.91
CA ALA A 34 -65.87 14.30 -22.98
C ALA A 34 -64.73 13.40 -22.46
N GLU A 35 -64.96 12.65 -21.38
CA GLU A 35 -64.00 11.72 -20.80
C GLU A 35 -63.70 10.52 -21.71
N VAL A 36 -64.74 9.92 -22.32
CA VAL A 36 -64.61 8.81 -23.28
C VAL A 36 -64.42 9.28 -24.73
N SER A 37 -64.15 10.57 -24.96
CA SER A 37 -63.86 11.06 -26.30
C SER A 37 -62.61 10.37 -26.87
N PRO A 38 -62.61 9.89 -28.14
CA PRO A 38 -61.45 9.33 -28.82
C PRO A 38 -60.23 10.26 -28.78
N LYS A 39 -60.44 11.59 -28.72
CA LYS A 39 -59.36 12.56 -28.55
C LYS A 39 -58.69 12.46 -27.18
N ASN A 40 -59.46 12.23 -26.11
CA ASN A 40 -58.91 12.06 -24.76
C ASN A 40 -58.09 10.77 -24.67
N PHE A 41 -58.59 9.67 -25.26
CA PHE A 41 -57.83 8.43 -25.39
C PHE A 41 -56.55 8.58 -26.21
N GLU A 42 -56.59 9.34 -27.31
CA GLU A 42 -55.38 9.61 -28.10
C GLU A 42 -54.34 10.43 -27.31
N ASN A 43 -54.79 11.41 -26.53
CA ASN A 43 -53.90 12.18 -25.65
C ASN A 43 -53.29 11.33 -24.54
N LEU A 44 -54.10 10.46 -23.92
CA LEU A 44 -53.61 9.52 -22.91
C LEU A 44 -52.61 8.53 -23.50
N SER A 45 -52.88 7.97 -24.68
CA SER A 45 -51.96 7.08 -25.40
C SER A 45 -50.61 7.76 -25.64
N LYS A 46 -50.60 9.00 -26.16
CA LYS A 46 -49.36 9.76 -26.37
C LYS A 46 -48.60 9.99 -25.08
N HIS A 47 -49.32 10.26 -23.98
CA HIS A 47 -48.68 10.45 -22.68
C HIS A 47 -48.06 9.14 -22.15
N LEU A 48 -48.75 8.01 -22.34
CA LEU A 48 -48.22 6.69 -21.99
C LEU A 48 -46.99 6.35 -22.83
N ASP A 49 -47.02 6.56 -24.14
CA ASP A 49 -45.86 6.32 -25.02
C ASP A 49 -44.65 7.15 -24.60
N ALA A 50 -44.87 8.43 -24.24
CA ALA A 50 -43.81 9.29 -23.73
C ALA A 50 -43.23 8.76 -22.41
N LYS A 51 -44.08 8.27 -21.51
CA LYS A 51 -43.66 7.68 -20.23
C LYS A 51 -42.92 6.36 -20.42
N ASP A 52 -43.35 5.51 -21.34
CA ASP A 52 -42.67 4.25 -21.65
C ASP A 52 -41.27 4.51 -22.23
N SER A 53 -41.13 5.54 -23.07
CA SER A 53 -39.83 6.00 -23.57
C SER A 53 -38.91 6.48 -22.43
N GLU A 54 -39.42 7.31 -21.52
CA GLU A 54 -38.67 7.78 -20.34
C GLU A 54 -38.26 6.61 -19.41
N ILE A 55 -39.13 5.63 -19.23
CA ILE A 55 -38.82 4.42 -18.46
C ILE A 55 -37.70 3.61 -19.15
N ALA A 56 -37.73 3.52 -20.49
CA ALA A 56 -36.69 2.84 -21.24
C ALA A 56 -35.33 3.54 -21.10
N THR A 57 -35.28 4.87 -21.22
CA THR A 57 -34.03 5.64 -21.05
C THR A 57 -33.47 5.49 -19.64
N LEU A 58 -34.31 5.62 -18.61
CA LEU A 58 -33.89 5.46 -17.21
C LEU A 58 -33.35 4.03 -16.95
N ARG A 59 -33.98 3.01 -17.55
CA ARG A 59 -33.50 1.63 -17.43
C ARG A 59 -32.11 1.45 -18.02
N ASP A 60 -31.85 2.05 -19.18
CA ASP A 60 -30.54 1.99 -19.83
C ASP A 60 -29.48 2.79 -19.05
N GLU A 61 -29.83 3.96 -18.53
CA GLU A 61 -28.95 4.73 -17.64
C GLU A 61 -28.58 3.95 -16.37
N ILE A 62 -29.56 3.32 -15.71
CA ILE A 62 -29.32 2.46 -14.55
C ILE A 62 -28.39 1.31 -14.91
N ARG A 63 -28.59 0.68 -16.08
CA ARG A 63 -27.73 -0.42 -16.56
C ARG A 63 -26.29 0.05 -16.76
N ILE A 64 -26.09 1.19 -17.42
CA ILE A 64 -24.76 1.78 -17.66
C ILE A 64 -24.08 2.13 -16.34
N LEU A 65 -24.80 2.81 -15.45
CA LEU A 65 -24.27 3.22 -14.15
C LEU A 65 -23.91 2.00 -13.29
N SER A 66 -24.74 0.94 -13.32
CA SER A 66 -24.47 -0.32 -12.62
C SER A 66 -23.21 -1.01 -13.15
N ALA A 67 -23.01 -1.03 -14.47
CA ALA A 67 -21.80 -1.59 -15.08
C ALA A 67 -20.55 -0.78 -14.68
N HIS A 68 -20.65 0.55 -14.71
CA HIS A 68 -19.57 1.43 -14.27
C HIS A 68 -19.21 1.22 -12.80
N TRP A 69 -20.21 1.16 -11.92
CA TRP A 69 -19.98 0.88 -10.49
C TRP A 69 -19.34 -0.48 -10.27
N LYS A 70 -19.82 -1.53 -10.94
CA LYS A 70 -19.20 -2.86 -10.86
C LYS A 70 -17.74 -2.84 -11.29
N HIS A 71 -17.43 -2.16 -12.39
CA HIS A 71 -16.05 -2.02 -12.86
C HIS A 71 -15.18 -1.26 -11.85
N LYS A 72 -15.70 -0.15 -11.31
CA LYS A 72 -15.00 0.67 -10.31
C LYS A 72 -14.73 -0.12 -9.03
N THR A 73 -15.68 -0.92 -8.55
CA THR A 73 -15.52 -1.80 -7.39
C THR A 73 -14.40 -2.82 -7.63
N ASN A 74 -14.42 -3.52 -8.77
CA ASN A 74 -13.40 -4.51 -9.10
C ASN A 74 -11.98 -3.90 -9.18
N GLU A 75 -11.86 -2.68 -9.73
CA GLU A 75 -10.57 -1.98 -9.79
C GLU A 75 -10.06 -1.63 -8.39
N LEU A 76 -10.93 -1.12 -7.51
CA LEU A 76 -10.56 -0.80 -6.13
C LEU A 76 -10.17 -2.07 -5.34
N GLU A 77 -10.88 -3.18 -5.52
CA GLU A 77 -10.54 -4.46 -4.92
C GLU A 77 -9.16 -4.97 -5.38
N SER A 78 -8.87 -4.85 -6.68
CA SER A 78 -7.56 -5.19 -7.26
C SER A 78 -6.42 -4.34 -6.67
N GLN A 79 -6.64 -3.04 -6.48
CA GLN A 79 -5.67 -2.14 -5.85
C GLN A 79 -5.44 -2.51 -4.38
N LEU A 80 -6.50 -2.81 -3.64
CA LEU A 80 -6.42 -3.21 -2.23
C LEU A 80 -5.64 -4.53 -2.07
N GLU A 81 -5.89 -5.51 -2.95
CA GLU A 81 -5.16 -6.78 -2.92
C GLU A 81 -3.68 -6.61 -3.27
N LYS A 82 -3.33 -5.71 -4.21
CA LYS A 82 -1.93 -5.35 -4.49
C LYS A 82 -1.26 -4.73 -3.25
N GLN A 83 -1.90 -3.76 -2.61
CA GLN A 83 -1.39 -3.14 -1.38
C GLN A 83 -1.20 -4.15 -0.25
N ARG A 84 -2.16 -5.07 -0.08
CA ARG A 84 -2.07 -6.13 0.91
C ARG A 84 -0.84 -7.02 0.70
N ARG A 85 -0.50 -7.35 -0.55
CA ARG A 85 0.70 -8.14 -0.89
C ARG A 85 1.97 -7.36 -0.59
N THR A 86 2.04 -6.09 -0.99
CA THR A 86 3.21 -5.25 -0.69
C THR A 86 3.43 -5.09 0.79
N ASP A 87 2.36 -4.92 1.58
CA ASP A 87 2.45 -4.83 3.04
C ASP A 87 2.97 -6.12 3.67
N GLN A 88 2.55 -7.28 3.17
CA GLN A 88 3.09 -8.57 3.64
C GLN A 88 4.58 -8.72 3.32
N GLU A 89 5.02 -8.30 2.13
CA GLU A 89 6.44 -8.31 1.77
C GLU A 89 7.25 -7.35 2.63
N LEU A 90 6.75 -6.14 2.86
CA LEU A 90 7.36 -5.16 3.75
C LEU A 90 7.45 -5.71 5.17
N LYS A 91 6.38 -6.32 5.69
CA LYS A 91 6.38 -6.94 7.02
C LYS A 91 7.44 -8.04 7.13
N LYS A 92 7.60 -8.88 6.10
CA LYS A 92 8.68 -9.89 6.05
C LYS A 92 10.07 -9.24 6.09
N ARG A 93 10.27 -8.14 5.35
CA ARG A 93 11.55 -7.40 5.34
C ARG A 93 11.83 -6.74 6.70
N VAL A 94 10.83 -6.13 7.32
CA VAL A 94 10.93 -5.53 8.65
C VAL A 94 11.34 -6.58 9.68
N LEU A 95 10.68 -7.75 9.71
CA LEU A 95 11.06 -8.84 10.62
C LEU A 95 12.51 -9.30 10.43
N LYS A 96 12.97 -9.41 9.17
CA LYS A 96 14.38 -9.74 8.89
C LYS A 96 15.33 -8.67 9.41
N LEU A 97 15.00 -7.38 9.22
CA LEU A 97 15.82 -6.27 9.69
C LEU A 97 15.86 -6.21 11.23
N GLU A 98 14.74 -6.44 11.90
CA GLU A 98 14.66 -6.53 13.37
C GLU A 98 15.55 -7.66 13.91
N PHE A 99 15.52 -8.82 13.26
CA PHE A 99 16.40 -9.94 13.60
C PHE A 99 17.89 -9.57 13.43
N CYS A 100 18.27 -9.05 12.26
CA CYS A 100 19.65 -8.64 11.99
C CYS A 100 20.13 -7.55 12.96
N LEU A 101 19.27 -6.58 13.30
CA LEU A 101 19.58 -5.54 14.27
C LEU A 101 19.81 -6.12 15.67
N GLN A 102 18.97 -7.07 16.09
CA GLN A 102 19.12 -7.74 17.38
C GLN A 102 20.40 -8.56 17.44
N GLU A 103 20.76 -9.25 16.35
CA GLU A 103 22.01 -10.00 16.24
C GLU A 103 23.23 -9.06 16.31
N ALA A 104 23.23 -7.96 15.55
CA ALA A 104 24.29 -6.95 15.59
C ALA A 104 24.47 -6.37 16.99
N ARG A 105 23.36 -6.04 17.69
CA ARG A 105 23.41 -5.58 19.09
C ARG A 105 24.04 -6.63 20.02
N ASN A 106 23.72 -7.90 19.83
CA ASN A 106 24.32 -8.98 20.62
C ASN A 106 25.82 -9.14 20.35
N GLN A 107 26.25 -9.03 19.08
CA GLN A 107 27.65 -9.05 18.71
C GLN A 107 28.41 -7.85 19.31
N THR A 108 27.86 -6.64 19.25
CA THR A 108 28.43 -5.45 19.89
C THR A 108 28.62 -5.64 21.40
N ARG A 109 27.63 -6.20 22.10
CA ARG A 109 27.77 -6.50 23.55
C ARG A 109 28.84 -7.55 23.85
N LYS A 110 29.08 -8.51 22.96
CA LYS A 110 30.18 -9.48 23.11
C LYS A 110 31.53 -8.79 22.90
N LEU A 111 31.66 -8.00 21.84
CA LEU A 111 32.87 -7.22 21.55
C LEU A 111 33.20 -6.25 22.68
N GLN A 112 32.21 -5.55 23.24
CA GLN A 112 32.40 -4.65 24.39
C GLN A 112 32.96 -5.41 25.60
N ARG A 113 32.42 -6.59 25.93
CA ARG A 113 32.94 -7.42 27.02
C ARG A 113 34.37 -7.91 26.78
N MET A 114 34.71 -8.28 25.55
CA MET A 114 36.09 -8.65 25.19
C MET A 114 37.04 -7.44 25.16
N GLY A 115 36.53 -6.26 24.83
CA GLY A 115 37.27 -4.99 24.93
C GLY A 115 37.67 -4.71 26.38
N VAL A 116 36.70 -4.70 27.29
CA VAL A 116 36.94 -4.47 28.73
C VAL A 116 37.98 -5.44 29.29
N LYS A 117 37.86 -6.75 29.01
CA LYS A 117 38.84 -7.75 29.45
C LYS A 117 40.25 -7.46 28.93
N ARG A 118 40.39 -7.13 27.64
CA ARG A 118 41.70 -6.78 27.07
C ARG A 118 42.26 -5.51 27.70
N ASP A 119 41.42 -4.52 27.97
CA ASP A 119 41.85 -3.28 28.62
C ASP A 119 42.31 -3.55 30.06
N ASP A 120 41.64 -4.44 30.80
CA ASP A 120 42.05 -4.91 32.12
C ASP A 120 43.41 -5.65 32.07
N ASP A 121 43.58 -6.60 31.14
CA ASP A 121 44.84 -7.34 30.94
C ASP A 121 46.00 -6.39 30.58
N ILE A 122 45.74 -5.40 29.70
CA ILE A 122 46.74 -4.39 29.31
C ILE A 122 47.11 -3.52 30.52
N LYS A 123 46.14 -3.17 31.36
CA LYS A 123 46.37 -2.40 32.58
C LYS A 123 47.24 -3.19 33.56
N GLU A 124 46.93 -4.46 33.79
CA GLU A 124 47.73 -5.33 34.67
C GLU A 124 49.17 -5.46 34.15
N LEU A 125 49.37 -5.69 32.85
CA LEU A 125 50.71 -5.76 32.27
C LEU A 125 51.50 -4.45 32.43
N ARG A 126 50.83 -3.28 32.33
CA ARG A 126 51.45 -1.98 32.59
C ARG A 126 51.84 -1.82 34.05
N ASP A 127 50.98 -2.23 34.98
CA ASP A 127 51.24 -2.16 36.42
C ASP A 127 52.41 -3.09 36.80
N GLN A 128 52.47 -4.31 36.27
CA GLN A 128 53.59 -5.24 36.45
C GLN A 128 54.92 -4.66 35.91
N LEU A 129 54.87 -3.97 34.76
CA LEU A 129 56.04 -3.31 34.19
C LEU A 129 56.51 -2.17 35.10
N ALA A 130 55.60 -1.36 35.62
CA ALA A 130 55.91 -0.27 36.55
C ALA A 130 56.50 -0.81 37.86
N MET A 131 55.96 -1.89 38.43
CA MET A 131 56.51 -2.55 39.62
C MET A 131 57.91 -3.10 39.37
N LYS A 132 58.17 -3.79 38.24
CA LYS A 132 59.52 -4.24 37.88
C LYS A 132 60.51 -3.09 37.70
N GLN A 133 60.06 -1.96 37.17
CA GLN A 133 60.90 -0.78 36.99
C GLN A 133 61.26 -0.12 38.34
N GLN A 134 60.36 -0.23 39.32
CA GLN A 134 60.55 0.29 40.68
C GLN A 134 61.39 -0.67 41.55
N ASP A 135 61.19 -1.98 41.45
CA ASP A 135 62.02 -3.01 42.11
C ASP A 135 63.45 -3.08 41.52
N GLY A 136 63.62 -2.65 40.26
CA GLY A 136 64.94 -2.42 39.66
C GLY A 136 65.60 -1.09 40.06
N SER A 137 64.90 -0.23 40.81
CA SER A 137 65.43 1.06 41.26
C SER A 137 66.20 0.98 42.59
N GLY A 138 66.35 -0.22 43.16
CA GLY A 138 67.23 -0.50 44.28
C GLY A 138 68.32 -1.48 43.85
N CYS A 139 69.45 -0.97 43.35
CA CYS A 139 70.58 -1.72 42.81
C CYS A 139 70.36 -2.25 41.38
N ASN A 140 70.78 -1.50 40.36
CA ASN A 140 72.12 -1.68 39.81
C ASN A 140 72.40 -0.63 38.72
N ASP A 141 73.68 -0.42 38.50
CA ASP A 141 74.25 0.49 37.52
C ASP A 141 73.61 0.40 36.13
N LYS A 142 73.72 1.53 35.43
CA LYS A 142 73.47 1.77 34.03
C LYS A 142 74.30 0.84 33.14
N GLN A 143 74.05 -0.47 33.19
CA GLN A 143 74.70 -1.45 32.33
C GLN A 143 73.94 -1.48 31.01
N ASN A 144 74.53 -0.87 30.00
CA ASN A 144 73.98 -0.79 28.65
C ASN A 144 73.57 -2.19 28.20
N PHE A 145 72.29 -2.40 27.88
CA PHE A 145 71.76 -3.67 27.37
C PHE A 145 72.60 -4.22 26.19
N TRP A 146 73.16 -3.32 25.39
CA TRP A 146 74.09 -3.59 24.28
C TRP A 146 75.41 -4.26 24.69
N GLU A 147 75.80 -4.19 25.97
CA GLU A 147 77.01 -4.79 26.49
C GLU A 147 76.78 -6.18 27.12
N SER A 148 75.52 -6.60 27.26
CA SER A 148 75.17 -7.93 27.74
C SER A 148 75.85 -9.00 26.89
N SER A 149 76.55 -9.93 27.56
CA SER A 149 77.24 -11.05 26.92
C SER A 149 76.32 -11.83 25.98
N GLY A 150 75.02 -11.94 26.30
CA GLY A 150 74.03 -12.59 25.44
C GLY A 150 73.78 -11.85 24.12
N PHE A 151 73.70 -10.50 24.16
CA PHE A 151 73.53 -9.70 22.95
C PHE A 151 74.75 -9.78 22.03
N LYS A 152 75.97 -9.72 22.61
CA LYS A 152 77.23 -9.91 21.86
C LYS A 152 77.30 -11.27 21.16
N ILE A 153 76.82 -12.35 21.81
CA ILE A 153 76.75 -13.69 21.21
C ILE A 153 75.80 -13.71 20.01
N ILE A 154 74.61 -13.12 20.14
CA ILE A 154 73.62 -13.08 19.06
C ILE A 154 74.14 -12.31 17.85
N VAL A 155 74.78 -11.15 18.06
CA VAL A 155 75.39 -10.36 16.98
C VAL A 155 76.55 -11.12 16.32
N SER A 156 77.42 -11.75 17.12
CA SER A 156 78.54 -12.55 16.61
C SER A 156 78.06 -13.73 15.74
N MET A 157 77.07 -14.48 16.22
CA MET A 157 76.48 -15.58 15.45
C MET A 157 75.79 -15.09 14.18
N SER A 158 75.08 -13.97 14.24
CA SER A 158 74.41 -13.37 13.07
C SER A 158 75.41 -12.93 12.01
N MET A 159 76.55 -12.36 12.42
CA MET A 159 77.63 -11.99 11.50
C MET A 159 78.31 -13.22 10.88
N LEU A 160 78.47 -14.31 11.65
CA LEU A 160 79.00 -15.58 11.16
C LEU A 160 78.11 -16.20 10.08
N VAL A 161 76.80 -16.18 10.31
CA VAL A 161 75.80 -16.63 9.33
C VAL A 161 75.88 -15.78 8.05
N LEU A 162 75.90 -14.45 8.18
CA LEU A 162 76.03 -13.54 7.03
C LEU A 162 77.34 -13.76 6.24
N ALA A 163 78.46 -13.99 6.92
CA ALA A 163 79.75 -14.26 6.28
C ALA A 163 79.76 -15.59 5.51
N VAL A 164 79.07 -16.60 6.02
CA VAL A 164 78.91 -17.89 5.33
C VAL A 164 78.01 -17.75 4.10
N PHE A 165 76.93 -16.96 4.18
CA PHE A 165 76.05 -16.70 3.04
C PHE A 165 76.68 -15.79 1.97
N ALA A 166 77.56 -14.86 2.34
CA ALA A 166 78.24 -13.97 1.41
C ALA A 166 79.40 -14.62 0.62
N LYS A 167 79.84 -15.83 1.03
CA LYS A 167 80.93 -16.58 0.36
C LYS A 167 80.39 -17.61 -0.65
N ARG A 168 79.10 -17.58 -0.98
CA ARG A 168 78.44 -18.47 -1.94
C ARG A 168 78.15 -17.77 -3.26
#